data_AF-A0A2N1IFC8-F1
#
_entry.id   AF-A0A2N1IFC8-F1
#
_cell.length_a   1.000
_cell.length_b   1.000
_cell.length_c   1.000
_cell.angle_alpha   90.00
_cell.angle_beta   90.00
_cell.angle_gamma   90.00
#
_symmetry.space_group_name_H-M   'P 1'
#
loop_
_entity.id
_entity.type
_entity.pdbx_description
1 polymer ?
#
loop_
_entity_poly.entity_id
_entity_poly.type
_entity_poly.pdbx_seq_one_letter_code
_entity_poly.pdbx_strand_id
1 'polypeptide(L)' 'MGRLVSIVEYREKRFMTGSAPDLRTIKKLIDECEIVGRKIGKKYYIEVDDYYRECSPIERDILHHG' A
#
# COMPACT_ATOMS: atom_id res chain seq x y z
N MET A 1 0.30 -15.74 -6.90
CA MET A 1 -0.78 -14.99 -7.57
C MET A 1 -1.11 -13.83 -6.64
N GLY A 2 -0.83 -12.59 -7.06
CA GLY A 2 -1.06 -11.41 -6.22
C GLY A 2 -2.55 -11.26 -5.87
N ARG A 3 -2.83 -10.82 -4.64
CA ARG A 3 -4.19 -10.50 -4.19
C ARG A 3 -4.54 -9.07 -4.60
N LEU A 4 -5.79 -8.85 -4.98
CA LEU A 4 -6.32 -7.50 -5.20
C LEU A 4 -6.90 -6.95 -3.90
N VAL A 5 -6.40 -5.81 -3.45
CA VAL A 5 -6.95 -5.04 -2.31
C VAL A 5 -7.44 -3.69 -2.78
N SER A 6 -8.53 -3.19 -2.19
CA SER A 6 -9.04 -1.86 -2.54
C SER A 6 -8.05 -0.78 -2.14
N ILE A 7 -8.02 0.35 -2.86
CA ILE A 7 -7.14 1.48 -2.50
C ILE A 7 -7.40 2.03 -1.08
N VAL A 8 -8.61 1.84 -0.54
CA VAL A 8 -8.97 2.25 0.83
C VAL A 8 -8.28 1.31 1.82
N GLU A 9 -8.47 0.01 1.64
CA GLU A 9 -7.83 -1.01 2.49
C GLU A 9 -6.30 -0.95 2.40
N TYR A 10 -5.76 -0.74 1.19
CA TYR A 10 -4.33 -0.55 0.98
C TYR A 10 -3.82 0.64 1.79
N ARG A 11 -4.53 1.78 1.74
CA ARG A 11 -4.17 3.00 2.45
C ARG A 11 -4.16 2.80 3.97
N GLU A 12 -5.18 2.13 4.51
CA GLU A 12 -5.32 1.90 5.95
C GLU A 12 -4.28 0.91 6.49
N LYS A 13 -3.88 -0.09 5.69
CA LYS A 13 -2.91 -1.12 6.12
C LYS A 13 -1.45 -0.75 5.88
N ARG A 14 -1.18 0.06 4.86
CA ARG A 14 0.20 0.38 4.43
C ARG A 14 0.82 1.56 5.16
N PHE A 15 -0.01 2.52 5.56
CA PHE A 15 0.45 3.80 6.10
C PHE A 15 -0.05 4.00 7.52
N MET A 16 0.82 4.55 8.37
CA MET A 16 0.40 4.97 9.71
C MET A 16 -0.59 6.15 9.63
N THR A 17 -1.43 6.26 10.66
CA THR A 17 -2.38 7.36 10.81
C THR A 17 -1.66 8.71 10.73
N GLY A 18 -2.07 9.56 9.77
CA GLY A 18 -1.47 10.88 9.51
C GLY A 18 -0.38 10.90 8.43
N SER A 19 0.15 9.75 8.00
CA SER A 19 1.16 9.66 6.92
C SER A 19 0.59 9.08 5.61
N ALA A 20 -0.69 8.74 5.60
CA ALA A 20 -1.34 8.07 4.49
C ALA A 20 -1.70 9.06 3.36
N PRO A 21 -1.18 8.87 2.13
CA PRO A 21 -1.48 9.75 1.01
C PRO A 21 -2.97 9.71 0.67
N ASP A 22 -3.48 10.78 0.08
CA ASP A 22 -4.85 10.83 -0.40
C ASP A 22 -5.15 9.75 -1.44
N LEU A 23 -6.40 9.30 -1.49
CA LEU A 23 -6.86 8.34 -2.50
C LEU A 23 -6.63 8.83 -3.92
N ARG A 24 -6.63 10.15 -4.14
CA ARG A 24 -6.34 10.75 -5.45
C ARG A 24 -4.87 10.54 -5.86
N THR A 25 -3.95 10.68 -4.90
CA THR A 25 -2.53 10.40 -5.11
C THR A 25 -2.32 8.93 -5.42
N ILE A 26 -2.94 8.03 -4.65
CA ILE A 26 -2.85 6.57 -4.90
C ILE A 26 -3.38 6.21 -6.29
N LYS A 27 -4.49 6.80 -6.74
CA LYS A 27 -5.00 6.62 -8.11
C LYS A 27 -4.00 7.09 -9.16
N LYS A 28 -3.41 8.27 -8.95
CA LYS A 28 -2.38 8.83 -9.85
C LYS A 28 -1.18 7.89 -9.97
N LEU A 29 -0.71 7.32 -8.87
CA LEU A 29 0.39 6.35 -8.86
C LEU A 29 0.05 5.06 -9.64
N ILE A 30 -1.21 4.62 -9.62
CA ILE A 30 -1.67 3.49 -10.45
C ILE A 30 -1.70 3.90 -11.93
N ASP A 31 -2.26 5.07 -12.25
CA ASP A 31 -2.34 5.60 -13.62
C ASP A 31 -0.94 5.90 -14.21
N GLU A 32 0.04 6.28 -13.38
CA GLU A 32 1.46 6.49 -13.75
C GLU A 32 2.29 5.19 -13.74
N CYS A 33 1.67 4.03 -13.49
CA CYS A 33 2.33 2.72 -13.40
C CYS A 33 3.42 2.61 -12.30
N GLU A 34 3.45 3.52 -11.33
CA GLU A 34 4.35 3.49 -10.17
C GLU A 34 3.96 2.40 -9.16
N ILE A 35 2.65 2.10 -9.08
CA ILE A 35 2.11 1.01 -8.26
C ILE A 35 1.34 0.06 -9.17
N VAL A 36 1.60 -1.24 -9.03
CA VAL A 36 0.85 -2.27 -9.75
C VAL A 36 -0.58 -2.32 -9.23
N GLY A 37 -1.51 -1.86 -10.04
CA GLY A 37 -2.92 -1.81 -9.72
C GLY A 37 -3.78 -1.77 -10.96
N ARG A 38 -5.08 -1.96 -10.76
CA ARG A 38 -6.05 -1.98 -11.85
C ARG A 38 -7.38 -1.37 -11.43
N LYS A 39 -8.06 -0.79 -12.40
CA LYS A 39 -9.42 -0.30 -12.26
C LYS A 39 -10.41 -1.40 -12.65
N ILE A 40 -11.31 -1.75 -11.75
CA ILE A 40 -12.40 -2.70 -12.01
C ILE A 40 -13.72 -1.94 -11.84
N GLY A 41 -14.38 -1.66 -12.96
CA GLY A 41 -15.54 -0.78 -13.00
C GLY A 41 -15.19 0.65 -12.57
N LYS A 42 -15.82 1.13 -11.48
CA LYS A 42 -15.59 2.46 -10.90
C LYS A 42 -14.60 2.46 -9.73
N LYS A 43 -14.08 1.29 -9.34
CA LYS A 43 -13.20 1.12 -8.17
C LYS A 43 -11.77 0.81 -8.61
N TYR A 44 -10.82 1.26 -7.82
CA TYR A 44 -9.39 1.00 -8.01
C TYR A 44 -8.91 -0.02 -6.99
N TYR A 45 -8.06 -0.93 -7.45
CA TYR A 45 -7.48 -2.01 -6.68
C TYR A 45 -5.97 -2.04 -6.91
N ILE A 46 -5.24 -2.46 -5.89
CA ILE A 46 -3.78 -2.63 -5.93
C ILE A 46 -3.50 -4.12 -5.86
N GLU A 47 -2.58 -4.58 -6.70
CA GLU A 47 -2.06 -5.94 -6.66
C GLU A 47 -0.97 -5.99 -5.61
N VAL A 48 -1.18 -6.86 -4.62
CA VAL A 48 -0.25 -7.06 -3.53
C VAL A 48 0.18 -8.52 -3.49
N ASP A 49 1.48 -8.78 -3.35
CA ASP A 49 2.00 -10.13 -3.14
C ASP A 49 1.72 -10.64 -1.72
N ASP A 50 1.88 -11.94 -1.48
CA ASP A 50 1.76 -12.55 -0.14
C ASP A 50 2.70 -11.93 0.91
N TYR A 51 3.75 -11.23 0.47
CA TYR A 51 4.62 -10.41 1.30
C TYR A 51 4.00 -9.08 1.76
N TYR A 52 2.76 -8.79 1.39
CA TYR A 52 1.95 -7.68 1.91
C TYR A 52 1.48 -7.92 3.35
N ARG A 53 2.34 -8.58 4.13
CA ARG A 53 2.18 -8.80 5.54
C ARG A 53 2.53 -7.48 6.20
N GLU A 54 1.48 -6.84 6.72
CA GLU A 54 1.47 -5.86 7.79
C GLU A 54 2.71 -4.97 7.86
N CYS A 55 2.57 -3.70 7.51
CA CYS A 55 3.45 -2.69 8.07
C CYS A 55 3.22 -2.68 9.58
N SER A 56 3.83 -3.62 10.30
CA SER A 56 4.14 -3.42 11.70
C SER A 56 4.91 -2.10 11.77
N PRO A 57 4.53 -1.18 12.68
CA PRO A 57 5.31 0.03 12.89
C PRO A 57 6.77 -0.40 13.00
N ILE A 58 7.61 0.28 12.23
CA ILE A 58 9.04 -0.03 12.08
C ILE A 58 9.62 -0.23 13.48
N GLU A 59 9.80 -1.47 13.92
CA GLU A 59 10.64 -1.80 15.06
C GLU A 59 12.08 -1.56 14.59
N ARG A 60 12.46 -0.28 14.52
CA ARG A 60 13.87 0.12 14.52
C ARG A 60 14.30 0.20 15.97
N ASP A 61 14.16 -0.94 16.65
CA ASP A 61 14.91 -1.21 17.86
C ASP A 61 16.26 -1.79 17.43
N ILE A 62 17.32 -1.03 17.73
CA ILE A 62 18.66 -1.52 18.03
C ILE A 62 19.52 -1.99 16.83
N LEU A 63 20.18 -1.02 16.20
CA LEU A 63 21.59 -1.19 15.78
C LEU A 63 22.48 -1.09 17.04
N HIS A 64 22.50 -2.13 17.88
CA HIS A 64 23.64 -2.44 18.74
C HIS A 64 24.12 -3.83 18.36
N HIS A 65 25.04 -3.88 17.41
CA HIS A 65 26.08 -4.90 17.40
C HIS A 65 27.23 -4.36 16.56
N GLY A 66 28.37 -4.13 17.22
CA GLY A 66 29.60 -3.61 16.64
C GLY A 66 30.42 -2.92 17.71
#